data_AF-A0A2M9R484-F1
#
_entry.id   AF-A0A2M9R484-F1
#
_cell.length_a   1.000
_cell.length_b   1.000
_cell.length_c   1.000
_cell.angle_alpha   90.00
_cell.angle_beta   90.00
_cell.angle_gamma   90.00
#
_symmetry.space_group_name_H-M   'P 1'
#
loop_
_entity.id
_entity.type
_entity.pdbx_description
1 polymer ?
#
loop_
_entity_poly.entity_id
_entity_poly.type
_entity_poly.pdbx_seq_one_letter_code
_entity_poly.pdbx_strand_id
1 'polypeptide(L)' 'MGKGDMKTKRGKIISGSYGKLRPRKKKAGTKTAETK' A
#
# COMPACT_ATOMS: atom_id res chain seq x y z
N MET A 1 -13.24 -0.20 -2.22
CA MET A 1 -12.12 -0.90 -2.90
C MET A 1 -12.15 -2.38 -2.54
N GLY A 2 -12.41 -3.24 -3.52
CA GLY A 2 -12.69 -4.66 -3.31
C GLY A 2 -11.45 -5.49 -2.98
N LYS A 3 -11.69 -6.72 -2.51
CA LYS A 3 -10.66 -7.71 -2.17
C LYS A 3 -9.78 -8.13 -3.36
N GLY A 4 -10.31 -8.05 -4.59
CA GLY A 4 -9.59 -8.40 -5.82
C GLY A 4 -8.67 -7.29 -6.35
N ASP A 5 -8.79 -6.06 -5.86
CA ASP A 5 -7.99 -4.95 -6.39
C ASP A 5 -6.60 -4.91 -5.74
N MET A 6 -5.62 -5.49 -6.43
CA MET A 6 -4.22 -5.60 -6.00
C MET A 6 -3.52 -4.25 -5.86
N LYS A 7 -4.06 -3.15 -6.39
CA LYS A 7 -3.46 -1.82 -6.20
C LYS A 7 -3.74 -1.28 -4.80
N THR A 8 -4.71 -1.84 -4.09
CA THR A 8 -5.19 -1.32 -2.80
C THR A 8 -4.53 -2.02 -1.62
N LYS A 9 -4.55 -1.39 -0.45
CA LYS A 9 -4.03 -2.02 0.77
C LYS A 9 -4.74 -3.35 1.07
N ARG A 10 -6.05 -3.43 0.84
CA ARG A 10 -6.86 -4.64 1.09
C ARG A 10 -6.54 -5.76 0.09
N GLY A 11 -6.47 -5.46 -1.21
CA GLY A 11 -6.08 -6.48 -2.19
C GLY A 11 -4.65 -6.97 -2.01
N LYS A 12 -3.71 -6.10 -1.60
CA LYS A 12 -2.34 -6.52 -1.24
C LYS A 12 -2.25 -7.38 0.01
N ILE A 13 -3.20 -7.25 0.95
CA ILE A 13 -3.27 -8.15 2.11
C ILE A 13 -3.66 -9.56 1.64
N ILE A 14 -4.64 -9.65 0.75
CA ILE A 14 -5.18 -10.94 0.29
C ILE A 14 -4.24 -11.63 -0.69
N SER A 15 -3.65 -10.90 -1.64
CA SER A 15 -2.65 -11.47 -2.56
C SER A 15 -1.29 -11.71 -1.91
N GLY A 16 -1.09 -11.32 -0.65
CA GLY A 16 0.18 -11.45 0.07
C GLY A 16 1.30 -10.51 -0.40
N SER A 17 1.06 -9.73 -1.45
CA SER A 17 2.05 -8.82 -2.04
C SER A 17 2.30 -7.56 -1.20
N TYR A 18 3.40 -6.87 -1.49
CA TYR A 18 3.79 -5.63 -0.81
C TYR A 18 3.85 -4.45 -1.78
N GLY A 19 3.98 -3.24 -1.25
CA GLY A 19 4.27 -2.05 -2.04
C GLY A 19 3.97 -0.77 -1.27
N LYS A 20 3.86 0.36 -1.98
CA LYS A 20 3.66 1.69 -1.37
C LYS A 20 2.54 1.71 -0.32
N LEU A 21 1.40 1.08 -0.61
CA LEU A 21 0.22 1.05 0.27
C LEU A 21 0.23 -0.10 1.30
N ARG A 22 1.11 -1.11 1.16
CA ARG A 22 1.32 -2.20 2.14
C ARG A 22 2.83 -2.49 2.28
N PRO A 23 3.59 -1.63 2.97
CA PRO A 23 5.03 -1.82 3.14
C PRO A 23 5.34 -2.91 4.18
N ARG A 24 6.46 -3.63 4.01
CA ARG A 24 6.91 -4.68 4.96
C ARG A 24 7.43 -4.12 6.28
N LYS A 25 8.18 -3.03 6.19
CA LYS A 25 8.69 -2.26 7.32
C LYS A 25 8.13 -0.86 7.20
N LYS A 26 7.85 -0.19 8.33
CA LYS A 26 7.51 1.23 8.30
C LYS A 26 8.71 1.94 7.66
N LYS A 27 8.58 2.41 6.41
CA LYS A 27 9.58 3.29 5.83
C LYS A 27 9.52 4.58 6.63
N ALA A 28 10.52 4.81 7.48
CA ALA A 28 10.77 6.13 8.04
C ALA A 28 10.99 7.06 6.85
N GLY A 29 9.99 7.87 6.49
CA GLY A 29 10.17 8.91 5.47
C GLY A 29 9.26 8.89 4.25
N THR A 30 8.25 8.02 4.12
CA THR A 30 7.18 8.33 3.15
C THR A 30 6.18 9.27 3.80
N LYS A 31 6.62 10.50 4.06
CA LYS A 31 5.70 11.65 4.08
C LYS A 31 5.00 11.60 2.73
N THR A 32 3.68 11.54 2.76
CA THR A 32 2.87 11.88 1.59
C THR A 32 3.34 13.25 1.14
N ALA A 33 4.05 13.28 0.01
CA ALA A 33 4.23 14.50 -0.75
C ALA A 33 2.83 14.86 -1.26
N GLU A 34 2.12 15.65 -0.48
CA GLU A 34 1.03 16.47 -0.98
C GLU A 34 1.67 17.44 -1.96
N THR A 35 1.36 17.25 -3.24
CA THR A 35 1.74 18.19 -4.28
C THR A 35 0.44 18.84 -4.75
N LYS A 36 0.28 20.09 -4.30
CA LYS A 36 -0.60 21.19 -4.76
C LYS A 36 -2.09 20.93 -4.97
#